data_AF-A0A973PHA6-F1
#
_entry.id   AF-A0A973PHA6-F1
#
_cell.length_a   1.000
_cell.length_b   1.000
_cell.length_c   1.000
_cell.angle_alpha   90.00
_cell.angle_beta   90.00
_cell.angle_gamma   90.00
#
_symmetry.space_group_name_H-M   'P 1'
#
loop_
_entity.id
_entity.type
_entity.pdbx_description
1 polymer ?
#
loop_
_entity_poly.entity_id
_entity_poly.type
_entity_poly.pdbx_seq_one_letter_code
_entity_poly.pdbx_strand_id
1 'polypeptide(L)'
;MSDGYPTGAQREALRLICDAAAIDGDSLGERLVAARRTSTNPGYAQAIGRMAHTLTWRLEAQGFIVETGGAWTTTRQGRTLLGCRP
;
A
#
# COMPACT_ATOMS: atom_id res chain seq x y z
N MET A 1 -3.08 -14.59 16.80
CA MET A 1 -3.90 -13.49 16.25
C MET A 1 -3.03 -12.25 16.26
N SER A 2 -2.66 -11.69 15.11
CA SER A 2 -1.93 -10.42 15.11
C SER A 2 -2.87 -9.32 15.55
N ASP A 3 -2.46 -8.57 16.58
CA ASP A 3 -3.10 -7.33 17.02
C ASP A 3 -3.44 -6.49 15.79
N GLY A 4 -4.66 -5.97 15.69
CA GLY A 4 -5.23 -5.31 14.50
C GLY A 4 -4.53 -4.03 14.00
N TYR A 5 -3.22 -3.88 14.23
CA TYR A 5 -2.36 -2.83 13.75
C TYR A 5 -1.64 -3.22 12.46
N PRO A 6 -1.56 -2.31 11.48
CA PRO A 6 -0.85 -2.57 10.25
C PRO A 6 0.65 -2.75 10.49
N THR A 7 1.20 -3.77 9.83
CA THR A 7 2.65 -4.03 9.73
C THR A 7 3.38 -2.83 9.09
N GLY A 8 4.71 -2.75 9.21
CA GLY A 8 5.50 -1.70 8.57
C GLY A 8 5.26 -1.62 7.05
N ALA A 9 5.18 -2.76 6.37
CA ALA A 9 4.87 -2.82 4.94
C ALA A 9 3.46 -2.32 4.59
N GLN A 10 2.48 -2.59 5.46
CA GLN A 10 1.11 -2.09 5.28
C GLN A 10 1.02 -0.59 5.52
N ARG A 11 1.74 -0.05 6.51
CA ARG A 11 1.80 1.42 6.74
C ARG A 11 2.45 2.14 5.58
N GLU A 12 3.55 1.61 5.04
CA GLU A 12 4.21 2.18 3.87
C GLU A 12 3.28 2.20 2.65
N ALA A 13 2.62 1.07 2.36
CA ALA A 13 1.66 1.00 1.27
C ALA A 13 0.47 1.97 1.48
N LEU A 14 -0.08 2.03 2.70
CA LEU A 14 -1.17 2.95 3.03
C LEU A 14 -0.75 4.42 2.86
N ARG A 15 0.50 4.77 3.20
CA ARG A 15 1.06 6.11 3.02
C ARG A 15 1.19 6.47 1.54
N LEU A 16 1.71 5.56 0.73
CA LEU A 16 1.83 5.76 -0.72
C LEU A 16 0.47 5.95 -1.40
N ILE A 17 -0.55 5.18 -1.01
CA ILE A 17 -1.93 5.34 -1.51
C ILE A 17 -2.51 6.68 -1.06
N CYS A 18 -2.21 7.09 0.18
CA CYS A 18 -2.66 8.36 0.72
C CYS A 18 -2.07 9.56 -0.03
N ASP A 19 -0.75 9.58 -0.20
CA ASP A 19 -0.01 10.65 -0.88
C ASP A 19 -0.39 10.76 -2.37
N ALA A 20 -0.79 9.65 -2.99
CA ALA A 20 -1.22 9.61 -4.38
C ALA A 20 -2.67 10.08 -4.61
N ALA A 21 -3.48 10.17 -3.55
CA ALA A 21 -4.95 10.24 -3.56
C ALA A 21 -5.66 9.02 -4.22
N ALA A 22 -5.16 8.55 -5.36
CA ALA A 22 -5.56 7.32 -6.04
C ALA A 22 -4.36 6.66 -6.73
N ILE A 23 -4.24 5.33 -6.65
CA ILE A 23 -3.14 4.58 -7.29
C ILE A 23 -3.57 3.16 -7.67
N ASP A 24 -3.22 2.71 -8.88
CA ASP A 24 -3.43 1.31 -9.28
C ASP A 24 -2.39 0.36 -8.66
N GLY A 25 -2.62 -0.95 -8.78
CA GLY A 25 -1.77 -1.98 -8.17
C GLY A 25 -0.35 -2.01 -8.71
N ASP A 26 -0.17 -1.77 -10.01
CA ASP A 26 1.14 -1.80 -10.67
C ASP A 26 1.97 -0.58 -10.26
N SER A 27 1.37 0.61 -10.33
CA SER A 27 1.94 1.87 -9.85
C SER A 27 2.34 1.81 -8.37
N LEU A 28 1.51 1.16 -7.52
CA LEU A 28 1.85 0.95 -6.11
C LEU A 28 3.06 0.04 -5.97
N GLY A 29 3.14 -1.03 -6.75
CA GLY A 29 4.29 -1.93 -6.81
C GLY A 29 5.59 -1.18 -7.16
N GLU A 30 5.56 -0.36 -8.20
CA GLU A 30 6.70 0.46 -8.61
C GLU A 30 7.15 1.42 -7.50
N ARG A 31 6.20 2.11 -6.84
CA ARG A 31 6.53 3.01 -5.73
C ARG A 31 7.10 2.27 -4.52
N LEU A 32 6.59 1.07 -4.20
CA LEU A 32 7.15 0.24 -3.14
C LEU A 32 8.57 -0.24 -3.47
N VAL A 33 8.87 -0.55 -4.73
CA VAL A 33 10.24 -0.84 -5.18
C VAL A 33 11.14 0.38 -5.01
N ALA A 34 10.69 1.54 -5.47
CA ALA A 34 11.42 2.80 -5.38
C ALA A 34 11.67 3.26 -3.93
N ALA A 35 10.77 2.94 -3.01
CA ALA A 35 10.93 3.20 -1.58
C ALA A 35 11.96 2.26 -0.92
N ARG A 36 12.15 1.04 -1.43
CA ARG A 36 13.02 0.00 -0.86
C ARG A 36 14.34 -0.19 -1.62
N ARG A 37 15.00 0.89 -2.05
CA ARG A 37 16.17 0.97 -2.98
C ARG A 37 17.38 0.03 -2.75
N THR A 38 17.34 -0.95 -1.86
CA THR A 38 18.49 -1.68 -1.31
C THR A 38 18.75 -3.06 -1.90
N SER A 39 18.00 -3.54 -2.90
CA SER A 39 18.20 -4.90 -3.44
C SER A 39 18.53 -4.90 -4.94
N THR A 40 19.67 -5.51 -5.29
CA THR A 40 20.12 -5.73 -6.68
C THR A 40 19.66 -7.08 -7.25
N ASN A 41 18.84 -7.84 -6.50
CA ASN A 41 18.34 -9.13 -6.95
C ASN A 41 17.41 -8.96 -8.17
N PRO A 42 17.64 -9.66 -9.30
CA PRO A 42 16.84 -9.49 -10.52
C PRO A 42 15.33 -9.75 -10.34
N GLY A 43 14.96 -10.64 -9.41
CA GLY A 43 13.56 -10.94 -9.08
C GLY A 43 12.93 -10.02 -8.03
N TYR A 44 13.67 -9.06 -7.48
CA TYR A 44 13.21 -8.23 -6.36
C TYR A 44 12.00 -7.39 -6.74
N ALA A 45 12.07 -6.68 -7.87
CA ALA A 45 10.97 -5.83 -8.33
C ALA A 45 9.69 -6.64 -8.56
N GLN A 46 9.80 -7.80 -9.19
CA GLN A 46 8.65 -8.68 -9.44
C GLN A 46 8.04 -9.23 -8.13
N ALA A 47 8.88 -9.59 -7.15
CA ALA A 47 8.41 -10.02 -5.85
C ALA A 47 7.66 -8.91 -5.10
N ILE A 48 8.15 -7.67 -5.16
CA ILE A 48 7.47 -6.51 -4.57
C ILE A 48 6.14 -6.21 -5.25
N GLY A 49 6.05 -6.31 -6.58
CA GLY A 49 4.79 -6.17 -7.30
C GLY A 49 3.72 -7.17 -6.81
N ARG A 50 4.08 -8.45 -6.67
CA ARG A 50 3.17 -9.47 -6.10
C ARG A 50 2.79 -9.16 -4.65
N MET A 51 3.73 -8.65 -3.85
CA MET A 51 3.45 -8.22 -2.49
C MET A 51 2.52 -7.00 -2.44
N ALA A 52 2.60 -6.08 -3.40
CA ALA A 52 1.76 -4.89 -3.46
C ALA A 52 0.27 -5.28 -3.52
N HIS A 53 -0.09 -6.21 -4.41
CA HIS A 53 -1.45 -6.76 -4.47
C HIS A 53 -1.88 -7.45 -3.16
N THR A 54 -0.98 -8.17 -2.51
CA THR A 54 -1.29 -8.79 -1.22
C THR A 54 -1.51 -7.74 -0.12
N LEU A 55 -0.74 -6.64 -0.16
CA LEU A 55 -0.86 -5.54 0.79
C LEU A 55 -2.17 -4.77 0.57
N THR A 56 -2.57 -4.49 -0.67
CA THR A 56 -3.85 -3.82 -0.96
C THR A 56 -5.02 -4.66 -0.48
N TRP A 57 -5.02 -5.96 -0.79
CA TRP A 57 -6.09 -6.87 -0.35
C TRP A 57 -6.24 -6.90 1.17
N ARG A 58 -5.11 -6.92 1.90
CA ARG A 58 -5.15 -6.87 3.37
C ARG A 58 -5.61 -5.52 3.91
N LEU A 59 -5.18 -4.41 3.31
CA LEU A 59 -5.60 -3.07 3.72
C LEU A 59 -7.08 -2.83 3.45
N GLU A 60 -7.59 -3.35 2.34
CA GLU A 60 -9.01 -3.32 1.98
C GLU A 60 -9.83 -4.15 2.97
N ALA A 61 -9.43 -5.40 3.25
CA ALA A 61 -10.10 -6.26 4.23
C ALA A 61 -10.11 -5.65 5.65
N GLN A 62 -9.15 -4.77 5.97
CA GLN A 62 -9.08 -4.03 7.23
C GLN A 62 -9.86 -2.69 7.19
N GLY A 63 -10.44 -2.32 6.05
CA GLY A 63 -11.23 -1.11 5.86
C GLY A 63 -10.40 0.18 5.70
N PHE A 64 -9.09 0.08 5.46
CA PHE A 64 -8.20 1.24 5.37
C PHE A 64 -8.14 1.85 3.97
N ILE A 65 -8.41 1.05 2.93
CA ILE A 65 -8.49 1.49 1.54
C ILE A 65 -9.73 0.91 0.88
N VAL A 66 -10.10 1.45 -0.28
CA VAL A 66 -11.17 0.94 -1.14
C VAL A 66 -10.77 1.10 -2.60
N GLU A 67 -11.15 0.15 -3.45
CA GLU A 67 -10.99 0.25 -4.89
C GLU A 67 -12.12 1.11 -5.50
N THR A 68 -11.76 2.05 -6.36
CA THR A 68 -12.71 2.88 -7.11
C THR A 68 -12.16 3.11 -8.50
N GLY A 69 -12.84 2.59 -9.52
CA GLY A 69 -12.43 2.78 -10.93
C GLY A 69 -11.06 2.18 -11.28
N GLY A 70 -10.67 1.06 -10.67
CA GLY A 70 -9.38 0.40 -10.90
C GLY A 70 -8.20 0.99 -10.11
N ALA A 71 -8.46 1.96 -9.23
CA ALA A 71 -7.45 2.56 -8.37
C ALA A 71 -7.83 2.43 -6.89
N TRP A 72 -6.83 2.27 -6.04
CA TRP A 72 -6.96 2.24 -4.60
C TRP A 72 -6.96 3.66 -4.04
N THR A 73 -7.90 3.94 -3.16
CA THR A 73 -7.99 5.22 -2.43
C THR A 73 -8.05 4.98 -0.93
N THR A 74 -7.58 5.94 -0.13
CA THR A 74 -7.64 5.80 1.34
C THR A 74 -9.04 6.11 1.87
N THR A 75 -9.51 5.28 2.80
CA THR A 75 -10.74 5.57 3.55
C THR A 75 -10.46 6.59 4.67
N ARG A 76 -11.51 7.10 5.32
CA ARG A 76 -11.37 7.94 6.51
C ARG A 76 -10.58 7.24 7.62
N GLN A 77 -10.84 5.94 7.83
CA GLN A 77 -10.14 5.16 8.85
C GLN A 77 -8.65 5.02 8.52
N GLY A 78 -8.31 4.74 7.26
CA GLY A 78 -6.93 4.68 6.78
C GLY A 78 -6.18 6.00 6.97
N ARG A 79 -6.83 7.13 6.63
CA ARG A 79 -6.26 8.47 6.83
C ARG A 79 -5.97 8.78 8.30
N THR A 80 -6.90 8.47 9.20
CA THR A 80 -6.72 8.67 10.65
C THR A 80 -5.52 7.91 11.19
N LEU A 81 -5.29 6.68 10.70
CA LEU A 81 -4.19 5.84 11.17
C LEU A 81 -2.80 6.40 10.84
N LEU A 82 -2.68 7.16 9.75
CA LEU A 82 -1.42 7.80 9.33
C LEU A 82 -1.34 9.28 9.69
N GLY A 83 -2.44 9.91 10.12
CA GLY A 83 -2.51 11.37 10.24
C GLY A 83 -2.45 12.09 8.89
N CYS A 84 -2.83 11.41 7.80
CA CYS A 84 -2.88 12.02 6.48
C CYS A 84 -3.82 13.22 6.46
N ARG A 85 -3.31 14.40 6.08
CA ARG A 85 -4.12 15.56 5.73
C ARG A 85 -4.40 15.55 4.21
N PRO A 86 -5.56 16.07 3.78
CA PRO A 86 -5.89 16.23 2.37
C PRO A 86 -4.88 17.14 1.65
#